data_AF-A0A015JU45-F1
#
_entry.id   AF-A0A015JU45-F1
#
_cell.length_a   1.000
_cell.length_b   1.000
_cell.length_c   1.000
_cell.angle_alpha   90.00
_cell.angle_beta   90.00
_cell.angle_gamma   90.00
#
_symmetry.space_group_name_H-M   'P 1'
#
loop_
_entity.id
_entity.type
_entity.pdbx_description
1 polymer ?
#
loop_
_entity_poly.entity_id
_entity_poly.type
_entity_poly.pdbx_seq_one_letter_code
_entity_poly.pdbx_strand_id
1 'polypeptide(L)'
;MALLQPPRSSYTKASKKVWFSYVEGSNKFQHDLLGITNSYIAGNLHLQFPEEEPLNAKQIEVSITGTEYVHWTEQVIRTCQVYNASTNSFYTHTYVETIHYIHEKQILNRSLILWQSSNLKNNVRSKKELYEKITNMHIPFQISLPNDLPPSMSLDTGNIYYNVNAKIKRKMNFWKCQGSKKKIKCICNITRYSPMPMTDPFRWVEWDDQKAWKRGLGYDVSMNYNTFGPGNPIYCKIGS
;
A
#
# COMPACT_ATOMS: atom_id res chain seq x y z
N MET A 1 29.61 0.66 1.55
CA MET A 1 29.00 -0.54 2.16
C MET A 1 28.04 -1.19 1.15
N ALA A 2 27.67 -2.47 1.29
CA ALA A 2 26.68 -3.06 0.37
C ALA A 2 25.28 -2.49 0.67
N LEU A 3 24.56 -2.01 -0.37
CA LEU A 3 23.22 -1.46 -0.20
C LEU A 3 22.25 -2.58 0.24
N LEU A 4 21.52 -2.33 1.33
CA LEU A 4 20.49 -3.26 1.81
C LEU A 4 19.36 -3.37 0.80
N GLN A 5 18.94 -4.61 0.53
CA GLN A 5 17.86 -4.92 -0.40
C GLN A 5 16.61 -5.33 0.38
N PRO A 6 15.40 -5.00 -0.12
CA PRO A 6 14.19 -5.60 0.40
C PRO A 6 14.25 -7.13 0.27
N PRO A 7 13.73 -7.88 1.25
CA PRO A 7 13.69 -9.33 1.16
C PRO A 7 12.79 -9.76 -0.01
N ARG A 8 13.03 -10.96 -0.55
CA ARG A 8 12.23 -11.48 -1.69
C ARG A 8 10.74 -11.56 -1.38
N SER A 9 10.36 -11.81 -0.12
CA SER A 9 8.97 -11.83 0.35
C SER A 9 8.27 -10.48 0.20
N SER A 10 8.99 -9.36 0.18
CA SER A 10 8.42 -8.04 -0.07
C SER A 10 8.09 -7.81 -1.55
N TYR A 11 8.44 -8.70 -2.47
CA TYR A 11 8.14 -8.54 -3.89
C TYR A 11 6.87 -9.29 -4.28
N THR A 12 5.82 -8.56 -4.61
CA THR A 12 4.63 -9.14 -5.27
C THR A 12 4.90 -9.46 -6.74
N LYS A 13 5.88 -8.78 -7.37
CA LYS A 13 6.43 -9.14 -8.69
C LYS A 13 7.94 -8.95 -8.69
N ALA A 14 8.68 -10.04 -8.53
CA ALA A 14 10.15 -10.04 -8.43
C ALA A 14 10.86 -10.18 -9.78
N SER A 15 12.14 -9.83 -9.83
CA SER A 15 13.04 -10.22 -10.91
C SER A 15 14.47 -10.41 -10.42
N LYS A 16 15.18 -11.39 -10.98
CA LYS A 16 16.62 -11.59 -10.70
C LYS A 16 17.51 -10.52 -11.34
N LYS A 17 17.07 -9.94 -12.47
CA LYS A 17 17.83 -8.96 -13.27
C LYS A 17 17.48 -7.51 -12.96
N VAL A 18 16.40 -7.29 -12.21
CA VAL A 18 15.91 -5.94 -11.87
C VAL A 18 15.36 -5.97 -10.46
N TRP A 19 15.92 -5.17 -9.57
CA TRP A 19 15.51 -5.12 -8.16
C TRP A 19 15.69 -3.72 -7.58
N PHE A 20 15.14 -3.53 -6.39
CA PHE A 20 15.28 -2.29 -5.65
C PHE A 20 16.30 -2.48 -4.52
N SER A 21 16.93 -1.39 -4.09
CA SER A 21 17.62 -1.34 -2.81
C SER A 21 17.21 -0.07 -2.07
N TYR A 22 17.46 -0.05 -0.76
CA TYR A 22 17.29 1.13 0.05
C TYR A 22 18.42 2.14 -0.21
N VAL A 23 18.21 3.37 0.27
CA VAL A 23 19.27 4.38 0.37
C VAL A 23 20.31 3.90 1.40
N GLU A 24 21.58 4.31 1.23
CA GLU A 24 22.64 3.95 2.18
C GLU A 24 22.28 4.38 3.61
N GLY A 25 22.51 3.49 4.58
CA GLY A 25 22.13 3.70 5.99
C GLY A 25 20.64 3.48 6.31
N SER A 26 19.79 3.17 5.32
CA SER A 26 18.37 2.87 5.53
C SER A 26 18.04 1.40 5.28
N ASN A 27 16.98 0.92 5.93
CA ASN A 27 16.36 -0.38 5.72
C ASN A 27 14.90 -0.30 5.24
N LYS A 28 14.46 0.91 4.85
CA LYS A 28 13.09 1.19 4.40
C LYS A 28 13.11 2.25 3.30
N PHE A 29 12.05 2.29 2.50
CA PHE A 29 11.92 3.30 1.44
C PHE A 29 11.36 4.64 1.95
N GLN A 30 10.55 4.64 3.01
CA GLN A 30 10.01 5.87 3.56
C GLN A 30 11.08 6.61 4.37
N HIS A 31 11.24 7.90 4.06
CA HIS A 31 12.08 8.84 4.79
C HIS A 31 11.22 9.97 5.36
N ASP A 32 11.71 10.56 6.45
CA ASP A 32 11.02 11.55 7.27
C ASP A 32 9.69 11.09 7.89
N LEU A 33 9.07 11.99 8.66
CA LEU A 33 7.93 11.70 9.53
C LEU A 33 6.63 12.10 8.85
N LEU A 34 6.01 11.16 8.13
CA LEU A 34 4.70 11.39 7.49
C LEU A 34 3.67 11.86 8.53
N GLY A 35 3.04 13.00 8.27
CA GLY A 35 2.07 13.63 9.17
C GLY A 35 2.67 14.74 10.06
N ILE A 36 3.99 14.85 10.13
CA ILE A 36 4.72 15.90 10.87
C ILE A 36 5.57 16.75 9.92
N THR A 37 6.34 16.10 9.04
CA THR A 37 7.21 16.75 8.06
C THR A 37 6.88 16.31 6.63
N ASN A 38 7.54 16.94 5.65
CA ASN A 38 7.37 16.59 4.23
C ASN A 38 8.03 15.24 3.91
N SER A 39 7.29 14.16 4.10
CA SER A 39 7.78 12.80 3.88
C SER A 39 7.91 12.44 2.41
N TYR A 40 8.83 11.53 2.11
CA TYR A 40 9.07 11.03 0.76
C TYR A 40 9.51 9.56 0.77
N ILE A 41 9.42 8.95 -0.40
CA ILE A 41 9.92 7.61 -0.67
C ILE A 41 11.22 7.75 -1.47
N ALA A 42 12.30 7.09 -1.07
CA ALA A 42 13.55 7.06 -1.81
C ALA A 42 14.18 5.67 -1.83
N GLY A 43 15.00 5.43 -2.84
CA GLY A 43 15.72 4.17 -3.02
C GLY A 43 16.45 4.15 -4.35
N ASN A 44 16.92 2.96 -4.71
CA ASN A 44 17.67 2.75 -5.93
C ASN A 44 17.04 1.63 -6.75
N LEU A 45 16.99 1.81 -8.07
CA LEU A 45 16.62 0.78 -9.03
C LEU A 45 17.87 0.25 -9.71
N HIS A 46 18.07 -1.07 -9.63
CA HIS A 46 19.20 -1.78 -10.22
C HIS A 46 18.72 -2.59 -11.41
N LEU A 47 19.49 -2.56 -12.49
CA LEU A 47 19.29 -3.38 -13.68
C LEU A 47 20.62 -4.06 -14.01
N GLN A 48 20.65 -5.38 -14.02
CA GLN A 48 21.82 -6.18 -14.37
C GLN A 48 21.44 -7.30 -15.34
N PHE A 49 21.94 -7.19 -16.57
CA PHE A 49 21.71 -8.06 -17.70
C PHE A 49 23.06 -8.46 -18.30
N PRO A 50 23.24 -9.76 -18.66
CA PRO A 50 24.43 -10.22 -19.36
C PRO A 50 24.63 -9.49 -20.69
N GLU A 51 25.89 -9.38 -21.14
CA GLU A 51 26.22 -8.74 -22.42
C GLU A 51 25.64 -9.49 -23.63
N GLU A 52 25.47 -10.82 -23.54
CA GLU A 52 24.85 -11.60 -24.63
C GLU A 52 23.33 -11.38 -24.69
N GLU A 53 22.71 -10.93 -23.59
CA GLU A 53 21.27 -10.71 -23.49
C GLU A 53 20.93 -9.36 -22.84
N PRO A 54 21.31 -8.23 -23.48
CA PRO A 54 21.05 -6.91 -22.94
C PRO A 54 19.56 -6.59 -22.99
N LEU A 55 19.11 -5.78 -22.05
CA LEU A 55 17.77 -5.23 -22.06
C LEU A 55 17.67 -4.15 -23.12
N ASN A 56 16.86 -4.37 -24.15
CA ASN A 56 16.51 -3.32 -25.11
C ASN A 56 15.34 -2.49 -24.55
N ALA A 57 15.63 -1.41 -23.82
CA ALA A 57 14.64 -0.57 -23.17
C ALA A 57 14.42 0.75 -23.91
N LYS A 58 13.21 1.28 -23.78
CA LYS A 58 12.79 2.58 -24.32
C LYS A 58 12.60 3.61 -23.20
N GLN A 59 12.08 3.16 -22.06
CA GLN A 59 11.77 4.02 -20.92
C GLN A 59 11.70 3.20 -19.64
N ILE A 60 12.18 3.78 -18.54
CA ILE A 60 12.10 3.25 -17.18
C ILE A 60 11.36 4.28 -16.32
N GLU A 61 10.29 3.84 -15.68
CA GLU A 61 9.42 4.64 -14.81
C GLU A 61 9.38 3.95 -13.43
N VAL A 62 9.52 4.73 -12.36
CA VAL A 62 9.24 4.28 -11.00
C VAL A 62 8.00 5.00 -10.49
N SER A 63 7.19 4.30 -9.72
CA SER A 63 5.94 4.84 -9.17
C SER A 63 5.70 4.31 -7.77
N ILE A 64 5.06 5.13 -6.95
CA ILE A 64 4.47 4.71 -5.69
C ILE A 64 2.96 4.64 -5.88
N THR A 65 2.38 3.52 -5.50
CA THR A 65 0.93 3.32 -5.53
C THR A 65 0.44 2.90 -4.16
N GLY A 66 -0.67 3.48 -3.70
CA GLY A 66 -1.37 3.08 -2.48
C GLY A 66 -2.77 2.63 -2.81
N THR A 67 -3.19 1.53 -2.20
CA THR A 67 -4.51 0.93 -2.41
C THR A 67 -5.15 0.65 -1.06
N GLU A 68 -6.40 1.08 -0.93
CA GLU A 68 -7.35 0.65 0.09
C GLU A 68 -8.16 -0.50 -0.50
N TYR A 69 -8.21 -1.62 0.20
CA TYR A 69 -8.92 -2.83 -0.22
C TYR A 69 -9.74 -3.36 0.95
N VAL A 70 -11.01 -3.65 0.71
CA VAL A 70 -11.91 -4.23 1.71
C VAL A 70 -12.58 -5.45 1.07
N HIS A 71 -12.57 -6.57 1.78
CA HIS A 71 -13.29 -7.78 1.38
C HIS A 71 -13.85 -8.47 2.61
N TRP A 72 -15.17 -8.68 2.61
CA TRP A 72 -15.82 -9.54 3.57
C TRP A 72 -16.89 -10.39 2.89
N THR A 73 -17.27 -11.45 3.58
CA THR A 73 -18.29 -12.39 3.11
C THR A 73 -19.37 -12.56 4.15
N GLU A 74 -20.61 -12.60 3.71
CA GLU A 74 -21.77 -12.85 4.57
C GLU A 74 -22.51 -14.09 4.07
N GLN A 75 -22.96 -14.92 5.00
CA GLN A 75 -23.87 -16.02 4.67
C GLN A 75 -25.30 -15.56 4.87
N VAL A 76 -26.09 -15.64 3.81
CA VAL A 76 -27.49 -15.23 3.81
C VAL A 76 -28.35 -16.45 3.50
N ILE A 77 -29.37 -16.67 4.31
CA ILE A 77 -30.37 -17.70 4.06
C ILE A 77 -31.39 -17.12 3.07
N ARG A 78 -31.57 -17.80 1.94
CA ARG A 78 -32.56 -17.41 0.93
C ARG A 78 -33.58 -18.51 0.70
N THR A 79 -34.78 -18.08 0.34
CA THR A 79 -35.90 -18.97 0.01
C THR A 79 -36.39 -18.67 -1.39
N CYS A 80 -36.54 -19.70 -2.23
CA CYS A 80 -37.19 -19.59 -3.53
C CYS A 80 -38.31 -20.62 -3.67
N GLN A 81 -39.33 -20.30 -4.47
CA GLN A 81 -40.34 -21.28 -4.89
C GLN A 81 -39.78 -22.10 -6.05
N VAL A 82 -39.83 -23.42 -5.92
CA VAL A 82 -39.37 -24.36 -6.95
C VAL A 82 -40.56 -25.21 -7.39
N TYR A 83 -40.76 -25.30 -8.71
CA TYR A 83 -41.80 -26.14 -9.28
C TYR A 83 -41.31 -27.59 -9.40
N ASN A 84 -42.11 -28.54 -8.91
CA ASN A 84 -41.85 -29.97 -9.03
C ASN A 84 -42.84 -30.61 -10.03
N ALA A 85 -42.33 -30.96 -11.21
CA ALA A 85 -43.14 -31.54 -12.29
C ALA A 85 -43.71 -32.94 -11.94
N SER A 86 -43.04 -33.71 -11.08
CA SER A 86 -43.49 -35.07 -10.69
C SER A 86 -44.69 -35.04 -9.75
N THR A 87 -44.83 -33.98 -8.96
CA THR A 87 -45.97 -33.80 -8.03
C THR A 87 -46.92 -32.69 -8.48
N ASN A 88 -46.65 -32.05 -9.62
CA ASN A 88 -47.41 -30.93 -10.17
C ASN A 88 -47.67 -29.81 -9.12
N SER A 89 -46.66 -29.51 -8.30
CA SER A 89 -46.80 -28.59 -7.15
C SER A 89 -45.56 -27.72 -6.95
N PHE A 90 -45.70 -26.61 -6.21
CA PHE A 90 -44.60 -25.75 -5.78
C PHE A 90 -44.17 -26.09 -4.36
N TYR A 91 -42.88 -26.08 -4.10
CA TYR A 91 -42.32 -26.17 -2.74
C TYR A 91 -41.30 -25.06 -2.48
N THR A 92 -41.15 -24.71 -1.21
CA THR A 92 -40.16 -23.72 -0.79
C THR A 92 -38.82 -24.40 -0.60
N HIS A 93 -37.82 -24.00 -1.39
CA HIS A 93 -36.44 -24.44 -1.20
C HIS A 93 -35.67 -23.36 -0.44
N THR A 94 -35.06 -23.75 0.68
CA THR A 94 -34.20 -22.88 1.49
C THR A 94 -32.75 -23.28 1.26
N TYR A 95 -31.90 -22.33 0.93
CA TYR A 95 -30.48 -22.55 0.73
C TYR A 95 -29.65 -21.42 1.35
N VAL A 96 -28.38 -21.73 1.65
CA VAL A 96 -27.41 -20.75 2.14
C VAL A 96 -26.63 -20.23 0.95
N GLU A 97 -26.66 -18.91 0.75
CA GLU A 97 -25.86 -18.21 -0.26
C GLU A 97 -24.72 -17.46 0.44
N THR A 98 -23.51 -17.54 -0.09
CA THR A 98 -22.38 -16.71 0.37
C THR A 98 -22.28 -15.48 -0.52
N ILE A 99 -22.46 -14.30 0.06
CA ILE A 99 -22.35 -13.01 -0.62
C ILE A 99 -20.95 -12.46 -0.38
N HIS A 100 -20.30 -11.97 -1.45
CA HIS A 100 -18.99 -11.34 -1.39
C HIS A 100 -19.13 -9.83 -1.58
N TYR A 101 -18.65 -9.05 -0.60
CA TYR A 101 -18.56 -7.60 -0.68
C TYR A 101 -17.10 -7.20 -0.88
N ILE A 102 -16.80 -6.54 -1.99
CA ILE A 102 -15.43 -6.14 -2.34
C ILE A 102 -15.41 -4.64 -2.68
N HIS A 103 -14.48 -3.92 -2.06
CA HIS A 103 -14.16 -2.54 -2.40
C HIS A 103 -12.65 -2.40 -2.64
N GLU A 104 -12.26 -1.75 -3.73
CA GLU A 104 -10.86 -1.42 -4.00
C GLU A 104 -10.78 0.03 -4.49
N LYS A 105 -9.93 0.83 -3.84
CA LYS A 105 -9.73 2.25 -4.16
C LYS A 105 -8.25 2.59 -4.17
N GLN A 106 -7.82 3.23 -5.26
CA GLN A 106 -6.47 3.77 -5.35
C GLN A 106 -6.40 5.12 -4.64
N ILE A 107 -5.68 5.17 -3.51
CA ILE A 107 -5.51 6.37 -2.68
C ILE A 107 -4.23 7.15 -3.02
N LEU A 108 -3.27 6.51 -3.69
CA LEU A 108 -2.04 7.16 -4.14
C LEU A 108 -1.61 6.60 -5.50
N ASN A 109 -1.23 7.50 -6.40
CA ASN A 109 -0.59 7.18 -7.66
C ASN A 109 0.35 8.31 -8.06
N ARG A 110 1.64 8.17 -7.76
CA ARG A 110 2.67 9.11 -8.22
C ARG A 110 3.73 8.36 -8.99
N SER A 111 4.18 8.92 -10.09
CA SER A 111 5.25 8.33 -10.89
C SER A 111 6.29 9.36 -11.31
N LEU A 112 7.50 8.86 -11.52
CA LEU A 112 8.66 9.58 -11.99
C LEU A 112 9.29 8.77 -13.11
N ILE A 113 9.54 9.43 -14.24
CA ILE A 113 10.31 8.81 -15.31
C ILE A 113 11.78 8.96 -14.98
N LEU A 114 12.42 7.84 -14.65
CA LEU A 114 13.83 7.83 -14.26
C LEU A 114 14.78 7.88 -15.46
N TRP A 115 14.37 7.27 -16.56
CA TRP A 115 15.20 7.21 -17.76
C TRP A 115 14.36 7.05 -19.02
N GLN A 116 14.83 7.65 -20.11
CA GLN A 116 14.27 7.51 -21.46
C GLN A 116 15.43 7.39 -22.44
N SER A 117 15.23 6.59 -23.49
CA SER A 117 16.17 6.53 -24.61
C SER A 117 16.31 7.92 -25.25
N SER A 118 17.54 8.29 -25.61
CA SER A 118 17.86 9.48 -26.39
C SER A 118 17.16 9.48 -27.76
N ASN A 119 17.02 8.32 -28.39
CA ASN A 119 16.37 8.13 -29.70
C ASN A 119 14.87 8.43 -29.70
N LEU A 120 14.23 8.53 -28.54
CA LEU A 120 12.84 8.97 -28.41
C LEU A 120 12.65 10.45 -28.79
N LYS A 121 13.68 11.27 -28.62
CA LYS A 121 13.63 12.72 -28.85
C LYS A 121 13.94 13.11 -30.30
N ASN A 122 14.55 12.22 -31.07
CA ASN A 122 15.18 12.55 -32.37
C ASN A 122 14.33 12.19 -33.61
N ASN A 123 12.99 12.09 -33.50
CA ASN A 123 12.08 11.77 -34.62
C ASN A 123 12.57 10.64 -35.54
N VAL A 124 12.92 9.52 -34.91
CA VAL A 124 13.62 8.42 -35.59
C VAL A 124 12.69 7.65 -36.55
N ARG A 125 13.18 7.36 -37.76
CA ARG A 125 12.42 6.75 -38.87
C ARG A 125 12.01 5.30 -38.62
N SER A 126 12.72 4.56 -37.76
CA SER A 126 12.48 3.14 -37.50
C SER A 126 12.11 2.84 -36.05
N LYS A 127 11.03 2.05 -35.84
CA LYS A 127 10.62 1.59 -34.49
C LYS A 127 11.70 0.80 -33.76
N LYS A 128 12.67 0.20 -34.46
CA LYS A 128 13.75 -0.59 -33.84
C LYS A 128 14.80 0.29 -33.14
N GLU A 129 15.03 1.50 -33.63
CA GLU A 129 16.04 2.43 -33.12
C GLU A 129 15.57 3.18 -31.85
N LEU A 130 14.28 3.08 -31.52
CA LEU A 130 13.71 3.65 -30.29
C LEU A 130 14.17 2.95 -28.98
N TYR A 131 14.96 1.88 -29.09
CA TYR A 131 15.40 1.08 -27.96
C TYR A 131 16.91 1.16 -27.82
N GLU A 132 17.37 1.37 -26.59
CA GLU A 132 18.78 1.32 -26.22
C GLU A 132 19.08 0.04 -25.43
N LYS A 133 20.28 -0.48 -25.62
CA LYS A 133 20.78 -1.66 -24.90
C LYS A 133 21.24 -1.24 -23.51
N ILE A 134 20.73 -1.92 -22.50
CA ILE A 134 21.10 -1.76 -21.10
C ILE A 134 21.62 -3.10 -20.58
N THR A 135 22.89 -3.14 -20.22
CA THR A 135 23.52 -4.27 -19.52
C THR A 135 23.54 -4.03 -18.02
N ASN A 136 24.13 -2.91 -17.60
CA ASN A 136 24.18 -2.50 -16.20
C ASN A 136 23.67 -1.07 -16.05
N MET A 137 22.77 -0.84 -15.09
CA MET A 137 22.27 0.50 -14.79
C MET A 137 21.86 0.62 -13.33
N HIS A 138 22.23 1.74 -12.73
CA HIS A 138 21.88 2.12 -11.38
C HIS A 138 21.20 3.49 -11.42
N ILE A 139 19.97 3.59 -10.91
CA ILE A 139 19.22 4.85 -10.91
C ILE A 139 18.61 5.13 -9.54
N PRO A 140 19.04 6.19 -8.83
CA PRO A 140 18.36 6.64 -7.62
C PRO A 140 17.00 7.26 -7.97
N PHE A 141 16.06 7.18 -7.05
CA PHE A 141 14.77 7.85 -7.17
C PHE A 141 14.31 8.43 -5.85
N GLN A 142 13.49 9.49 -5.96
CA GLN A 142 12.81 10.12 -4.84
C GLN A 142 11.42 10.59 -5.30
N ILE A 143 10.38 10.27 -4.52
CA ILE A 143 9.00 10.69 -4.78
C ILE A 143 8.39 11.21 -3.49
N SER A 144 7.90 12.46 -3.48
CA SER A 144 7.25 13.05 -2.31
C SER A 144 5.90 12.40 -2.01
N LEU A 145 5.59 12.27 -0.73
CA LEU A 145 4.31 11.77 -0.24
C LEU A 145 3.38 12.92 0.14
N PRO A 146 2.09 12.83 -0.21
CA PRO A 146 1.05 13.65 0.40
C PRO A 146 0.96 13.41 1.93
N ASN A 147 0.77 14.49 2.70
CA ASN A 147 0.72 14.42 4.17
C ASN A 147 -0.58 13.85 4.73
N ASP A 148 -1.61 13.66 3.92
CA ASP A 148 -2.92 13.11 4.27
C ASP A 148 -3.01 11.58 4.10
N LEU A 149 -1.93 10.93 3.67
CA LEU A 149 -1.94 9.48 3.48
C LEU A 149 -2.15 8.71 4.80
N PRO A 150 -3.01 7.66 4.79
CA PRO A 150 -3.11 6.73 5.90
C PRO A 150 -1.86 5.85 6.01
N PRO A 151 -1.53 5.35 7.20
CA PRO A 151 -0.48 4.34 7.36
C PRO A 151 -0.85 3.04 6.64
N SER A 152 0.14 2.21 6.35
CA SER A 152 -0.07 0.81 6.00
C SER A 152 -0.71 0.08 7.16
N MET A 153 -1.80 -0.64 6.90
CA MET A 153 -2.52 -1.40 7.91
C MET A 153 -3.17 -2.63 7.30
N SER A 154 -3.32 -3.65 8.12
CA SER A 154 -4.02 -4.89 7.80
C SER A 154 -5.03 -5.18 8.91
N LEU A 155 -6.28 -5.35 8.52
CA LEU A 155 -7.43 -5.70 9.35
C LEU A 155 -8.05 -6.98 8.78
N ASP A 156 -8.92 -7.64 9.56
CA ASP A 156 -9.56 -8.89 9.14
C ASP A 156 -10.33 -8.76 7.82
N THR A 157 -11.01 -7.63 7.63
CA THR A 157 -11.86 -7.38 6.46
C THR A 157 -11.26 -6.39 5.48
N GLY A 158 -10.05 -5.87 5.71
CA GLY A 158 -9.50 -4.82 4.84
C GLY A 158 -8.04 -4.49 5.06
N ASN A 159 -7.41 -3.92 4.05
CA ASN A 159 -5.99 -3.64 4.01
C ASN A 159 -5.73 -2.30 3.31
N ILE A 160 -4.82 -1.51 3.87
CA ILE A 160 -4.21 -0.36 3.20
C ILE A 160 -2.75 -0.71 2.95
N TYR A 161 -2.35 -0.79 1.69
CA TYR A 161 -1.01 -1.20 1.32
C TYR A 161 -0.43 -0.31 0.22
N TYR A 162 0.90 -0.14 0.25
CA TYR A 162 1.63 0.64 -0.74
C TYR A 162 2.69 -0.21 -1.43
N ASN A 163 2.98 0.13 -2.68
CA ASN A 163 3.99 -0.54 -3.50
C ASN A 163 4.85 0.48 -4.23
N VAL A 164 6.18 0.32 -4.16
CA VAL A 164 7.10 0.89 -5.15
C VAL A 164 7.10 -0.03 -6.36
N ASN A 165 6.80 0.51 -7.53
CA ASN A 165 6.73 -0.21 -8.78
C ASN A 165 7.72 0.35 -9.79
N ALA A 166 8.51 -0.52 -10.42
CA ALA A 166 9.28 -0.17 -11.60
C ALA A 166 8.59 -0.72 -12.84
N LYS A 167 8.44 0.12 -13.85
CA LYS A 167 7.83 -0.21 -15.14
C LYS A 167 8.82 0.11 -16.24
N ILE A 168 9.28 -0.94 -16.89
CA ILE A 168 10.24 -0.87 -17.99
C ILE A 168 9.49 -1.12 -19.29
N LYS A 169 9.43 -0.12 -20.16
CA LYS A 169 9.01 -0.29 -21.55
C LYS A 169 10.21 -0.81 -22.34
N ARG A 170 10.07 -1.99 -22.91
CA ARG A 170 11.15 -2.72 -23.59
C ARG A 170 10.70 -3.32 -24.90
N LYS A 171 11.65 -3.74 -25.73
CA LYS A 171 11.35 -4.43 -26.99
C LYS A 171 10.72 -5.78 -26.67
N MET A 172 9.63 -6.09 -27.38
CA MET A 172 9.00 -7.41 -27.27
C MET A 172 9.94 -8.46 -27.88
N ASN A 173 10.05 -9.62 -27.22
CA ASN A 173 10.71 -10.78 -27.79
C ASN A 173 9.72 -11.95 -27.74
N PHE A 174 9.09 -12.19 -28.89
CA PHE A 174 8.04 -13.21 -29.05
C PHE A 174 8.56 -14.62 -28.76
N TRP A 175 9.77 -14.94 -29.22
CA TRP A 175 10.42 -16.23 -29.02
C TRP A 175 10.69 -16.55 -27.54
N LYS A 176 10.96 -15.52 -26.72
CA LYS A 176 11.14 -15.68 -25.27
C LYS A 176 9.86 -15.43 -24.47
N CYS A 177 8.70 -15.32 -25.14
CA CYS A 177 7.41 -14.91 -24.57
C CYS A 177 7.52 -13.63 -23.70
N GLN A 178 8.43 -12.74 -24.07
CA GLN A 178 8.75 -11.55 -23.33
C GLN A 178 7.95 -10.37 -23.87
N GLY A 179 6.94 -9.95 -23.12
CA GLY A 179 6.13 -8.79 -23.46
C GLY A 179 6.91 -7.46 -23.48
N SER A 180 6.33 -6.45 -24.13
CA SER A 180 6.89 -5.10 -24.28
C SER A 180 6.95 -4.26 -22.99
N LYS A 181 6.44 -4.80 -21.89
CA LYS A 181 6.44 -4.16 -20.56
C LYS A 181 6.91 -5.17 -19.52
N LYS A 182 7.84 -4.76 -18.67
CA LYS A 182 8.25 -5.50 -17.47
C LYS A 182 7.89 -4.67 -16.25
N LYS A 183 7.19 -5.28 -15.29
CA LYS A 183 6.78 -4.65 -14.04
C LYS A 183 7.43 -5.37 -12.87
N ILE A 184 8.07 -4.62 -11.99
CA ILE A 184 8.59 -5.08 -10.71
C ILE A 184 7.76 -4.35 -9.66
N LYS A 185 7.29 -5.08 -8.65
CA LYS A 185 6.47 -4.53 -7.57
C LYS A 185 7.04 -4.97 -6.24
N CYS A 186 7.33 -4.00 -5.38
CA CYS A 186 7.87 -4.21 -4.05
C CYS A 186 7.01 -3.46 -3.04
N ILE A 187 6.67 -4.13 -1.94
CA ILE A 187 5.90 -3.57 -0.84
C ILE A 187 6.68 -2.42 -0.22
N CYS A 188 5.97 -1.34 0.08
CA CYS A 188 6.47 -0.18 0.78
C CYS A 188 5.60 0.03 2.01
N ASN A 189 6.11 -0.29 3.20
CA ASN A 189 5.37 -0.01 4.42
C ASN A 189 5.48 1.48 4.73
N ILE A 190 4.33 2.14 4.82
CA ILE A 190 4.21 3.54 5.19
C ILE A 190 3.74 3.63 6.64
N THR A 191 4.48 4.34 7.47
CA THR A 191 4.13 4.65 8.86
C THR A 191 3.78 6.13 8.95
N ARG A 192 2.63 6.42 9.55
CA ARG A 192 2.22 7.77 9.89
C ARG A 192 2.62 8.06 11.34
N TYR A 193 3.10 9.27 11.58
CA TYR A 193 3.50 9.74 12.91
C TYR A 193 2.57 10.87 13.32
N SER A 194 2.26 10.89 14.61
CA SER A 194 1.58 12.02 15.24
C SER A 194 2.62 12.80 16.07
N PRO A 195 2.48 14.12 16.17
CA PRO A 195 3.27 14.88 17.15
C PRO A 195 3.06 14.30 18.55
N MET A 196 4.06 14.43 19.42
CA MET A 196 3.94 13.95 20.79
C MET A 196 2.70 14.58 21.45
N PRO A 197 1.95 13.83 22.27
CA PRO A 197 0.85 14.38 23.05
C PRO A 197 1.36 15.59 23.84
N MET A 198 0.80 16.76 23.57
CA MET A 198 0.90 17.85 24.54
C MET A 198 0.02 17.47 25.73
N THR A 199 0.41 17.92 26.93
CA THR A 199 -0.45 17.80 28.11
C THR A 199 -1.74 18.56 27.85
N ASP A 200 -2.79 17.82 27.55
CA ASP A 200 -4.15 18.32 27.35
C ASP A 200 -5.06 17.46 28.23
N PRO A 201 -5.17 17.81 29.53
CA PRO A 201 -5.89 17.00 30.48
C PRO A 201 -7.36 16.92 30.09
N PHE A 202 -7.78 15.76 29.59
CA PHE A 202 -9.17 15.51 29.23
C PHE A 202 -9.93 15.08 30.48
N ARG A 203 -11.05 15.74 30.77
CA ARG A 203 -11.95 15.40 31.88
C ARG A 203 -13.30 14.95 31.33
N TRP A 204 -13.64 13.69 31.53
CA TRP A 204 -15.01 13.22 31.35
C TRP A 204 -15.79 13.57 32.61
N VAL A 205 -16.78 14.45 32.46
CA VAL A 205 -17.74 14.76 33.50
C VAL A 205 -19.10 14.34 32.99
N GLU A 206 -19.50 13.12 33.30
CA GLU A 206 -20.81 12.60 32.93
C GLU A 206 -21.71 12.64 34.17
N TRP A 207 -22.49 13.72 34.29
CA TRP A 207 -23.56 13.85 35.29
C TRP A 207 -24.88 13.23 34.80
N ASP A 208 -24.82 12.28 33.88
CA ASP A 208 -26.00 11.87 33.09
C ASP A 208 -26.85 10.77 33.78
N ASP A 209 -26.40 10.24 34.93
CA ASP A 209 -27.25 9.41 35.79
C ASP A 209 -27.94 10.25 36.89
N GLN A 210 -29.13 10.73 36.58
CA GLN A 210 -29.99 11.45 37.53
C GLN A 210 -30.30 10.65 38.82
N LYS A 211 -30.27 9.31 38.81
CA LYS A 211 -30.48 8.49 40.01
C LYS A 211 -29.24 8.45 40.90
N ALA A 212 -28.05 8.44 40.32
CA ALA A 212 -26.78 8.51 41.06
C ALA A 212 -26.58 9.89 41.68
N TRP A 213 -26.87 10.96 40.93
CA TRP A 213 -26.79 12.34 41.42
C TRP A 213 -27.68 12.60 42.64
N LYS A 214 -28.94 12.12 42.62
CA LYS A 214 -29.85 12.22 43.77
C LYS A 214 -29.38 11.50 45.03
N ARG A 215 -28.40 10.58 44.89
CA ARG A 215 -27.77 9.84 45.99
C ARG A 215 -26.42 10.42 46.39
N GLY A 216 -26.00 11.55 45.80
CA GLY A 216 -24.71 12.18 46.07
C GLY A 216 -23.52 11.44 45.44
N LEU A 217 -23.75 10.57 44.46
CA LEU A 217 -22.70 9.83 43.76
C LEU A 217 -22.30 10.58 42.49
N GLY A 218 -21.11 11.16 42.51
CA GLY A 218 -20.42 11.69 41.34
C GLY A 218 -19.10 10.95 41.12
N TYR A 219 -18.63 10.96 39.88
CA TYR A 219 -17.26 10.56 39.56
C TYR A 219 -16.71 11.50 38.50
N ASP A 220 -15.42 11.75 38.55
CA ASP A 220 -14.71 12.43 37.47
C ASP A 220 -13.55 11.58 36.98
N VAL A 221 -13.47 11.40 35.67
CA VAL A 221 -12.39 10.64 35.05
C VAL A 221 -11.50 11.61 34.31
N SER A 222 -10.21 11.63 34.66
CA SER A 222 -9.22 12.46 33.99
C SER A 222 -8.01 11.67 33.53
N MET A 223 -7.46 12.09 32.39
CA MET A 223 -6.22 11.57 31.84
C MET A 223 -5.28 12.73 31.55
N ASN A 224 -3.97 12.53 31.74
CA ASN A 224 -2.98 13.59 31.54
C ASN A 224 -2.67 13.86 30.05
N TYR A 225 -3.01 12.92 29.16
CA TYR A 225 -2.70 12.96 27.74
C TYR A 225 -3.92 12.52 26.92
N ASN A 226 -4.10 13.12 25.75
CA ASN A 226 -5.17 12.79 24.80
C ASN A 226 -4.69 11.83 23.67
N THR A 227 -3.37 11.61 23.56
CA THR A 227 -2.75 10.73 22.56
C THR A 227 -1.77 9.79 23.26
N PHE A 228 -1.77 8.52 22.87
CA PHE A 228 -0.91 7.49 23.48
C PHE A 228 -0.12 6.74 22.41
N GLY A 229 1.07 6.29 22.78
CA GLY A 229 1.93 5.46 21.93
C GLY A 229 1.79 3.98 22.30
N PRO A 230 2.08 3.05 21.36
CA PRO A 230 2.12 1.62 21.66
C PRO A 230 3.07 1.31 22.81
N GLY A 231 2.62 0.47 23.75
CA GLY A 231 3.42 0.04 24.92
C GLY A 231 3.49 1.06 26.06
N ASN A 232 2.98 2.29 25.88
CA ASN A 232 2.93 3.26 26.97
C ASN A 232 1.75 2.97 27.91
N PRO A 233 1.97 2.98 29.24
CA PRO A 233 0.89 2.82 30.20
C PRO A 233 -0.10 3.98 30.11
N ILE A 234 -1.38 3.66 30.19
CA ILE A 234 -2.46 4.65 30.28
C ILE A 234 -2.78 4.84 31.75
N TYR A 235 -2.49 6.04 32.27
CA TYR A 235 -2.84 6.41 33.63
C TYR A 235 -4.18 7.13 33.64
N CYS A 236 -5.17 6.50 34.27
CA CYS A 236 -6.50 7.04 34.47
C CYS A 236 -6.65 7.47 35.93
N LYS A 237 -7.03 8.72 36.17
CA LYS A 237 -7.36 9.23 37.51
C LYS A 237 -8.88 9.27 37.63
N ILE A 238 -9.39 8.63 38.68
CA ILE A 238 -10.80 8.64 39.03
C ILE A 238 -10.93 9.40 40.35
N GLY A 239 -11.64 10.52 40.33
CA GLY A 239 -12.06 11.22 41.54
C GLY A 239 -13.55 11.00 41.80
N SER A 240 -13.95 11.28 43.05
CA SER A 240 -15.31 11.15 43.59
C SER A 240 -15.71 12.44 44.28
#